data_AF-A0AA47MLC2-F1
#
_entry.id   AF-A0AA47MLC2-F1
#
_cell.length_a   1.000
_cell.length_b   1.000
_cell.length_c   1.000
_cell.angle_alpha   90.00
_cell.angle_beta   90.00
_cell.angle_gamma   90.00
#
_symmetry.space_group_name_H-M   'P 1'
#
loop_
_entity.id
_entity.type
_entity.pdbx_description
1 polymer ?
#
loop_
_entity_poly.entity_id
_entity_poly.type
_entity_poly.pdbx_seq_one_letter_code
_entity_poly.pdbx_strand_id
1 'polypeptide(L)'
;MIQWVIEQEKAISQVLKLIKKTWHLAPTWQEMDVLESMSKSISPLIEFTDALSGEEYAGNIHRGVSTADKKLQKEESEALFPPGIDVLCISKL
;
A
#
# COMPACT_ATOMS: atom_id res chain seq x y z
N MET A 1 -4.53 -7.69 -10.69
CA MET A 1 -5.42 -8.88 -10.60
C MET A 1 -4.73 -10.18 -11.01
N ILE A 2 -4.15 -10.30 -12.22
CA ILE A 2 -3.51 -11.53 -12.71
C ILE A 2 -2.38 -12.01 -11.78
N GLN A 3 -1.51 -11.09 -11.38
CA GLN A 3 -0.39 -11.37 -10.47
C GLN A 3 -0.83 -12.05 -9.16
N TRP A 4 -1.92 -11.56 -8.57
CA TRP A 4 -2.48 -12.15 -7.36
C TRP A 4 -3.00 -13.58 -7.57
N VAL A 5 -3.63 -13.86 -8.72
CA VAL A 5 -4.10 -15.22 -9.04
C VAL A 5 -2.92 -16.19 -9.17
N ILE A 6 -1.82 -15.75 -9.78
CA ILE A 6 -0.58 -16.54 -9.89
C ILE A 6 -0.01 -16.85 -8.51
N GLU A 7 0.11 -15.83 -7.65
CA GLU A 7 0.63 -15.98 -6.29
C GLU A 7 -0.22 -16.90 -5.41
N GLN A 8 -1.54 -16.92 -5.63
CA GLN A 8 -2.49 -17.70 -4.84
C GLN A 8 -2.89 -19.04 -5.46
N GLU A 9 -2.25 -19.47 -6.57
CA GLU A 9 -2.61 -20.70 -7.30
C GLU A 9 -2.85 -21.89 -6.38
N LYS A 10 -1.93 -22.15 -5.45
CA LYS A 10 -2.03 -23.30 -4.53
C LYS A 10 -3.26 -23.23 -3.63
N ALA A 11 -3.56 -22.06 -3.07
CA ALA A 11 -4.70 -21.87 -2.19
C ALA A 11 -6.02 -22.03 -2.97
N ILE A 12 -6.09 -21.44 -4.17
CA ILE A 12 -7.23 -21.57 -5.08
C ILE A 12 -7.43 -23.05 -5.47
N SER A 13 -6.36 -23.72 -5.89
CA SER A 13 -6.34 -25.15 -6.24
C SER A 13 -6.84 -26.01 -5.08
N GLN A 14 -6.41 -25.76 -3.84
CA GLN A 14 -6.85 -26.51 -2.67
C GLN A 14 -8.34 -26.36 -2.41
N VAL A 15 -8.86 -25.13 -2.42
CA VAL A 15 -10.28 -24.84 -2.20
C VAL A 15 -11.14 -25.48 -3.29
N LEU A 16 -10.74 -25.36 -4.56
CA LEU A 16 -11.50 -25.89 -5.69
C LEU A 16 -11.48 -27.42 -5.74
N LYS A 17 -10.35 -28.06 -5.39
CA LYS A 17 -10.22 -29.53 -5.32
C LYS A 17 -11.04 -30.16 -4.20
N LEU A 18 -11.23 -29.45 -3.08
CA LEU A 18 -12.01 -29.96 -1.94
C LEU A 18 -13.51 -30.11 -2.26
N ILE A 19 -14.01 -29.34 -3.22
CA ILE A 19 -15.42 -29.30 -3.60
C ILE A 19 -15.60 -30.11 -4.90
N LYS A 20 -16.29 -31.26 -4.81
CA LYS A 20 -16.48 -32.21 -5.94
C LYS A 20 -17.00 -31.56 -7.23
N LYS A 21 -17.87 -30.56 -7.11
CA LYS A 21 -18.46 -29.84 -8.25
C LYS A 21 -17.55 -28.78 -8.88
N THR A 22 -16.45 -28.38 -8.23
CA THR A 22 -15.53 -27.34 -8.74
C THR A 22 -14.11 -27.86 -8.97
N TRP A 23 -13.84 -29.14 -8.72
CA TRP A 23 -12.48 -29.67 -8.92
C TRP A 23 -11.97 -29.46 -10.35
N HIS A 24 -12.84 -29.58 -11.35
CA HIS A 24 -12.49 -29.34 -12.75
C HIS A 24 -12.14 -27.87 -13.07
N LEU A 25 -12.36 -26.93 -12.13
CA LEU A 25 -11.96 -25.53 -12.25
C LEU A 25 -10.59 -25.25 -11.62
N ALA A 26 -9.97 -26.24 -10.97
CA ALA A 26 -8.64 -26.04 -10.40
C ALA A 26 -7.65 -25.71 -11.53
N PRO A 27 -6.90 -24.58 -11.43
CA PRO A 27 -6.01 -24.15 -12.49
C PRO A 27 -5.03 -25.26 -12.89
N THR A 28 -4.92 -25.47 -14.20
CA THR A 28 -3.95 -26.37 -14.82
C THR A 28 -2.63 -25.65 -15.06
N TRP A 29 -1.55 -26.40 -15.24
CA TRP A 29 -0.24 -25.79 -15.51
C TRP A 29 -0.24 -24.97 -16.81
N GLN A 30 -1.03 -25.37 -17.81
CA GLN A 30 -1.17 -24.63 -19.08
C GLN A 30 -1.83 -23.28 -18.86
N GLU A 31 -2.90 -23.23 -18.06
CA GLU A 31 -3.58 -21.98 -17.73
C GLU A 31 -2.64 -21.06 -16.94
N MET A 32 -1.85 -21.61 -16.02
CA MET A 32 -0.86 -20.83 -15.26
C MET A 32 0.23 -20.25 -16.17
N ASP A 33 0.75 -21.02 -17.12
CA ASP A 33 1.76 -20.56 -18.08
C ASP A 33 1.22 -19.40 -18.96
N VAL A 34 -0.04 -19.50 -19.40
CA VAL A 34 -0.71 -18.41 -20.11
C VAL A 34 -0.88 -17.17 -19.23
N LEU A 35 -1.29 -17.33 -17.97
CA LEU A 35 -1.44 -16.21 -17.03
C LEU A 35 -0.09 -15.53 -16.74
N GLU A 36 0.99 -16.30 -16.59
CA GLU A 36 2.34 -15.75 -16.40
C GLU A 36 2.82 -14.96 -17.61
N SER A 37 2.62 -15.50 -18.81
CA SER A 37 2.94 -14.81 -20.07
C SER A 37 2.15 -13.51 -20.22
N MET A 38 0.86 -13.54 -19.90
CA MET A 38 0.00 -12.36 -19.91
C MET A 38 0.41 -11.32 -18.87
N SER A 39 0.76 -11.75 -17.65
CA SER A 39 1.28 -10.87 -16.59
C SER A 39 2.54 -10.13 -17.06
N LYS A 40 3.50 -10.86 -17.64
CA LYS A 40 4.74 -10.29 -18.19
C LYS A 40 4.47 -9.30 -19.33
N SER A 41 3.55 -9.63 -20.22
CA SER A 41 3.23 -8.80 -21.38
C SER A 41 2.50 -7.50 -21.00
N ILE A 42 1.70 -7.52 -19.95
CA ILE A 42 0.91 -6.37 -19.49
C ILE A 42 1.67 -5.53 -18.44
N SER A 43 2.68 -6.09 -17.75
CA SER A 43 3.46 -5.37 -16.72
C SER A 43 3.94 -3.97 -17.15
N PRO A 44 4.49 -3.77 -18.37
CA PRO A 44 4.92 -2.44 -18.81
C PRO A 44 3.78 -1.41 -18.88
N LEU A 45 2.55 -1.85 -19.18
CA LEU A 45 1.38 -0.98 -19.22
C LEU A 45 0.93 -0.57 -17.82
N ILE A 46 1.10 -1.45 -16.83
CA ILE A 46 0.80 -1.16 -15.43
C ILE A 46 1.74 -0.06 -14.94
N GLU A 47 3.04 -0.22 -15.16
CA GLU A 47 4.06 0.79 -14.80
C GLU A 47 3.81 2.13 -15.51
N PHE A 48 3.46 2.08 -16.80
CA PHE A 48 3.10 3.28 -17.56
C PHE A 48 1.86 3.98 -17.01
N THR A 49 0.81 3.21 -16.66
CA THR A 49 -0.43 3.78 -16.10
C THR A 49 -0.20 4.34 -14.71
N ASP A 50 0.61 3.67 -13.89
CA ASP A 50 0.99 4.12 -12.54
C ASP A 50 1.75 5.45 -12.62
N ALA A 51 2.73 5.57 -13.53
CA ALA A 51 3.47 6.81 -13.77
C ALA A 51 2.57 7.97 -14.22
N LEU A 52 1.49 7.70 -14.96
CA LEU A 52 0.52 8.71 -15.41
C LEU A 52 -0.63 8.95 -14.45
N SER A 53 -0.84 8.08 -13.45
CA SER A 53 -1.96 8.15 -12.51
C SER A 53 -1.93 9.39 -11.62
N GLY A 54 -0.76 10.04 -11.52
CA GLY A 54 -0.55 11.15 -10.60
C GLY A 54 -0.64 10.74 -9.13
N GLU A 55 -0.71 9.43 -8.81
CA GLU A 55 -0.69 8.93 -7.43
C GLU A 55 0.60 9.30 -6.70
N GLU A 56 1.73 9.36 -7.40
CA GLU A 56 2.98 9.90 -6.84
C GLU A 56 2.81 11.38 -6.44
N TYR A 57 2.11 12.17 -7.26
CA TYR A 57 1.84 13.57 -6.97
C TYR A 57 0.86 13.74 -5.81
N ALA A 58 -0.26 12.99 -5.80
CA ALA A 58 -1.23 13.01 -4.72
C ALA A 58 -0.64 12.50 -3.39
N GLY A 59 0.19 11.47 -3.44
CA GLY A 59 0.91 10.93 -2.28
C GLY A 59 1.94 11.90 -1.71
N ASN A 60 2.64 12.63 -2.58
CA ASN A 60 3.58 13.69 -2.16
C ASN A 60 2.85 14.91 -1.57
N ILE A 61 1.68 15.29 -2.10
CA ILE A 61 0.81 16.32 -1.51
C ILE A 61 0.33 15.86 -0.13
N HIS A 62 -0.18 14.63 -0.01
CA HIS A 62 -0.71 14.13 1.27
C HIS A 62 0.39 13.97 2.35
N ARG A 63 1.58 13.51 1.95
CA ARG A 63 2.76 13.43 2.82
C ARG A 63 3.28 14.82 3.19
N GLY A 64 3.28 15.76 2.26
CA GLY A 64 3.63 17.16 2.49
C GLY A 64 2.73 17.83 3.51
N VAL A 65 1.40 17.65 3.38
CA VAL A 65 0.39 18.13 4.33
C VAL A 65 0.61 17.51 5.72
N SER A 66 0.77 16.18 5.81
CA SER A 66 1.05 15.51 7.09
C SER A 66 2.36 15.96 7.75
N THR A 67 3.36 16.34 6.96
CA THR A 67 4.64 16.84 7.48
C THR A 67 4.53 18.30 7.93
N ALA A 68 3.73 19.11 7.24
CA ALA A 68 3.44 20.49 7.62
C ALA A 68 2.66 20.56 8.95
N ASP A 69 1.64 19.72 9.11
CA ASP A 69 0.87 19.63 10.37
C ASP A 69 1.75 19.25 11.56
N LYS A 70 2.68 18.30 11.37
CA LYS A 70 3.66 17.90 12.41
C LYS A 70 4.66 19.02 12.75
N LYS A 71 5.04 19.84 11.76
CA LYS A 71 5.89 21.01 12.00
C LYS A 71 5.15 22.09 12.78
N LEU A 72 3.89 22.35 12.44
CA LEU A 72 3.06 23.33 13.15
C LEU A 72 2.88 22.94 14.62
N GLN A 73 2.56 21.68 14.92
CA GLN A 73 2.41 21.22 16.31
C GLN A 73 3.72 21.24 17.10
N LYS A 74 4.86 21.01 16.43
CA LYS A 74 6.17 21.12 17.07
C LYS A 74 6.52 22.58 17.38
N GLU A 75 6.22 23.49 16.46
CA GLU A 75 6.46 24.92 16.63
C GLU A 75 5.52 25.54 17.68
N GLU A 76 4.26 25.11 17.75
CA GLU A 76 3.32 25.51 18.82
C GLU A 76 3.73 25.00 20.21
N SER A 77 4.23 23.77 20.32
CA SER A 77 4.70 23.22 21.60
C SER A 77 6.01 23.85 22.09
N GLU A 78 6.91 24.22 21.16
CA GLU A 78 8.16 24.92 21.47
C GLU A 78 7.95 26.42 21.74
N ALA A 79 6.93 27.04 21.15
CA ALA A 79 6.49 28.40 21.47
C ALA A 79 5.79 28.49 22.83
N LEU A 80 5.09 27.43 23.26
CA LEU A 80 4.42 27.39 24.56
C LEU A 80 5.41 27.17 25.73
N PHE A 81 6.55 26.55 25.46
CA PHE A 81 7.61 26.30 26.44
C PHE A 81 9.02 26.49 25.83
N PRO A 82 9.46 27.75 25.63
CA PRO A 82 10.79 28.02 25.11
C PRO A 82 11.88 27.45 26.05
N PRO A 83 13.02 27.00 25.48
CA PRO A 83 14.11 26.43 26.24
C PRO A 83 14.64 27.45 27.26
N GLY A 84 14.41 27.18 28.54
CA GLY A 84 14.72 28.07 29.67
C GLY A 84 13.56 28.32 30.63
N ILE A 85 12.32 27.88 30.31
CA ILE A 85 11.23 27.87 31.29
C ILE A 85 11.28 26.57 32.10
N ASP A 86 11.76 26.66 33.33
CA ASP A 86 11.59 25.59 34.32
C ASP A 86 10.09 25.39 34.59
N VAL A 87 9.56 24.22 34.21
CA VAL A 87 8.16 23.81 34.44
C VAL A 87 7.80 23.86 35.94
N LEU A 88 8.80 23.92 36.83
CA LEU A 88 8.65 24.16 38.26
C LEU A 88 8.10 25.55 38.64
N CYS A 89 8.14 26.55 37.75
CA CYS A 89 7.61 27.89 38.04
C CYS A 89 6.09 28.01 37.87
N ILE A 90 5.45 27.13 37.08
CA ILE A 90 4.01 27.22 36.79
C ILE A 90 3.16 26.60 37.90
N SER A 91 3.72 25.65 38.67
CA SER A 91 3.02 24.98 39.78
C SER A 91 3.00 25.78 41.10
N LYS A 92 3.31 27.09 41.07
CA LYS A 92 3.40 27.95 42.26
C LYS A 92 2.60 29.25 42.19
N LEU A 93 1.68 29.37 41.22
CA LEU A 93 0.65 30.42 41.17
C LEU A 93 -0.69 29.90 41.70
#